data_AF-A0A368BNP7-F1
#
_entry.id   AF-A0A368BNP7-F1
#
_cell.length_a   1.000
_cell.length_b   1.000
_cell.length_c   1.000
_cell.angle_alpha   90.00
_cell.angle_beta   90.00
_cell.angle_gamma   90.00
#
_symmetry.space_group_name_H-M   'P 1'
#
loop_
_entity.id
_entity.type
_entity.pdbx_description
1 polymer ?
#
loop_
_entity_poly.entity_id
_entity_poly.type
_entity_poly.pdbx_seq_one_letter_code
_entity_poly.pdbx_strand_id
1 'polypeptide(L)'
;MIMPVNIFAYKYALGSCLDQDYKQPIWSSIKKENIDGFIFLGDNVYGDQPSGTLSKMKKAYQVQKTKLPNWLMNNEKEIQAIWDDHDYGINDGGKDYKLKKEAQKMFLKFWNISPSDPRSIREGTYFKKSKNIDGTGVEIIGLDTRYFRSKLIGKKNAYKPNMLPKATILGQEQWKWLERSMNQTNSSIIIILSSIQVLATDHPYEKWANFPLERKRLLNLISLASNDKSIVVVSGDRHRAGIYKNDDFVEITASSLNKPGSKNSESDQLLIGSTFPETNYGILDIEPKKSKITVSIHNLNGLVLNSHTIELPLEKTEA
;
A
#
# COMPACT_ATOMS: atom_id res chain seq x y z
N MET A 1 -10.67 -31.81 -10.41
CA MET A 1 -11.05 -30.50 -10.97
C MET A 1 -11.59 -29.68 -9.82
N ILE A 2 -10.79 -28.79 -9.25
CA ILE A 2 -11.23 -27.92 -8.13
C ILE A 2 -12.09 -26.84 -8.80
N MET A 3 -13.40 -26.83 -8.52
CA MET A 3 -14.26 -25.75 -9.01
C MET A 3 -13.73 -24.42 -8.43
N PRO A 4 -13.61 -23.36 -9.23
CA PRO A 4 -13.26 -22.06 -8.68
C PRO A 4 -14.31 -21.68 -7.63
N VAL A 5 -13.85 -21.30 -6.44
CA VAL A 5 -14.72 -20.74 -5.42
C VAL A 5 -15.33 -19.47 -6.02
N ASN A 6 -16.63 -19.47 -6.27
CA ASN A 6 -17.35 -18.26 -6.66
C ASN A 6 -17.36 -17.32 -5.46
N ILE A 7 -16.48 -16.34 -5.50
CA ILE A 7 -16.37 -15.26 -4.52
C ILE A 7 -17.35 -14.18 -4.97
N PHE A 8 -18.39 -13.92 -4.17
CA PHE A 8 -19.43 -12.93 -4.49
C PHE A 8 -19.07 -11.49 -4.10
N ALA A 9 -18.20 -11.35 -3.10
CA ALA A 9 -17.61 -10.10 -2.63
C ALA A 9 -16.24 -10.45 -2.05
N TYR A 10 -15.32 -9.49 -2.02
CA TYR A 10 -14.00 -9.70 -1.43
C TYR A 10 -13.61 -8.52 -0.56
N LYS A 11 -13.31 -8.82 0.71
CA LYS A 11 -12.96 -7.81 1.71
C LYS A 11 -11.51 -7.93 2.12
N TYR A 12 -10.72 -6.90 1.83
CA TYR A 12 -9.39 -6.73 2.38
C TYR A 12 -9.44 -5.85 3.64
N ALA A 13 -8.74 -6.25 4.70
CA ALA A 13 -8.19 -5.23 5.61
C ALA A 13 -6.82 -4.78 5.11
N LEU A 14 -6.42 -3.58 5.49
CA LEU A 14 -5.15 -3.00 5.09
C LEU A 14 -4.54 -2.13 6.18
N GLY A 15 -3.22 -2.02 6.18
CA GLY A 15 -2.51 -1.19 7.15
C GLY A 15 -1.00 -1.22 6.98
N SER A 16 -0.35 -0.28 7.68
CA SER A 16 1.10 -0.09 7.75
C SER A 16 1.54 0.24 9.17
N CYS A 17 2.84 0.42 9.37
CA CYS A 17 3.43 0.93 10.62
C CYS A 17 3.10 0.02 11.81
N LEU A 18 3.59 -1.21 11.68
CA LEU A 18 3.44 -2.31 12.60
C LEU A 18 4.77 -2.58 13.31
N ASP A 19 4.97 -1.92 14.45
CA ASP A 19 6.16 -2.09 15.27
C ASP A 19 6.12 -3.42 16.01
N GLN A 20 7.08 -4.28 15.67
CA GLN A 20 7.25 -5.59 16.29
C GLN A 20 7.59 -5.50 17.77
N ASP A 21 8.03 -4.35 18.29
CA ASP A 21 8.33 -4.20 19.72
C ASP A 21 7.08 -3.83 20.53
N TYR A 22 6.03 -3.32 19.88
CA TYR A 22 4.78 -2.94 20.54
C TYR A 22 3.74 -4.07 20.58
N LYS A 23 2.73 -3.92 21.44
CA LYS A 23 1.57 -4.82 21.45
C LYS A 23 0.77 -4.62 20.15
N GLN A 24 0.08 -5.67 19.69
CA GLN A 24 -0.72 -5.63 18.46
C GLN A 24 -2.20 -6.02 18.75
N PRO A 25 -2.91 -5.29 19.63
CA PRO A 25 -4.31 -5.60 19.97
C PRO A 25 -5.27 -5.41 18.79
N ILE A 26 -4.84 -4.66 17.76
CA ILE A 26 -5.61 -4.36 16.55
C ILE A 26 -6.14 -5.62 15.84
N TRP A 27 -5.40 -6.73 15.91
CA TRP A 27 -5.78 -8.00 15.30
C TRP A 27 -7.12 -8.54 15.81
N SER A 28 -7.51 -8.21 17.04
CA SER A 28 -8.78 -8.67 17.61
C SER A 28 -9.99 -8.04 16.93
N SER A 29 -9.90 -6.77 16.53
CA SER A 29 -10.94 -6.07 15.79
C SER A 29 -10.95 -6.49 14.32
N ILE A 30 -9.78 -6.57 13.69
CA ILE A 30 -9.65 -7.01 12.29
C ILE A 30 -10.20 -8.44 12.09
N LYS A 31 -9.99 -9.34 13.06
CA LYS A 31 -10.56 -10.70 12.99
C LYS A 31 -12.09 -10.68 12.93
N LYS A 32 -12.75 -9.72 13.59
CA LYS A 32 -14.22 -9.60 13.63
C LYS A 32 -14.81 -9.08 12.33
N GLU A 33 -14.01 -8.44 11.47
CA GLU A 33 -14.45 -7.94 10.16
C GLU A 33 -14.72 -9.05 9.14
N ASN A 34 -14.32 -10.28 9.46
CA ASN A 34 -14.42 -11.46 8.60
C ASN A 34 -13.82 -11.20 7.20
N ILE A 35 -12.60 -10.68 7.17
CA ILE A 35 -11.86 -10.38 5.94
C ILE A 35 -11.50 -11.64 5.15
N ASP A 36 -11.35 -11.50 3.85
CA ASP A 36 -10.84 -12.54 2.95
C ASP A 36 -9.32 -12.44 2.74
N GLY A 37 -8.77 -11.23 2.86
CA GLY A 37 -7.34 -10.99 2.73
C GLY A 37 -6.84 -9.78 3.52
N PHE A 38 -5.53 -9.64 3.59
CA PHE A 38 -4.86 -8.51 4.23
C PHE A 38 -3.79 -7.92 3.33
N ILE A 39 -3.75 -6.58 3.25
CA ILE A 39 -2.75 -5.82 2.52
C ILE A 39 -1.83 -5.08 3.50
N PHE A 40 -0.58 -5.51 3.54
CA PHE A 40 0.51 -4.88 4.26
C PHE A 40 1.15 -3.78 3.40
N LEU A 41 1.04 -2.53 3.85
CA LEU A 41 1.42 -1.33 3.07
C LEU A 41 2.82 -0.80 3.41
N GLY A 42 3.63 -1.59 4.10
CA GLY A 42 4.97 -1.23 4.53
C GLY A 42 5.09 -0.94 6.02
N ASP A 43 6.32 -0.71 6.47
CA ASP A 43 6.68 -0.72 7.89
C ASP A 43 6.10 -1.93 8.63
N ASN A 44 6.25 -3.09 8.01
CA ASN A 44 5.83 -4.38 8.55
C ASN A 44 6.68 -4.79 9.75
N VAL A 45 7.90 -4.27 9.79
CA VAL A 45 8.78 -4.23 10.95
C VAL A 45 9.56 -2.92 10.99
N TYR A 46 10.00 -2.51 12.18
CA TYR A 46 10.91 -1.39 12.42
C TYR A 46 12.35 -1.87 12.48
N GLY A 47 12.86 -2.31 11.33
CA GLY A 47 14.16 -2.98 11.18
C GLY A 47 15.35 -2.07 10.90
N ASP A 48 15.11 -0.82 10.55
CA ASP A 48 16.12 0.18 10.23
C ASP A 48 17.02 0.53 11.42
N GLN A 49 18.22 1.01 11.12
CA GLN A 49 19.09 1.61 12.11
C GLN A 49 20.03 2.64 11.46
N PRO A 50 20.54 3.64 12.21
CA PRO A 50 21.37 4.71 11.64
C PRO A 50 22.60 4.23 10.88
N SER A 51 23.18 3.09 11.27
CA SER A 51 24.33 2.49 10.59
C SER A 51 24.00 1.93 9.20
N GLY A 52 22.70 1.74 8.89
CA GLY A 52 22.23 1.06 7.69
C GLY A 52 22.60 -0.42 7.63
N THR A 53 23.01 -1.04 8.74
CA THR A 53 23.26 -2.49 8.79
C THR A 53 21.95 -3.26 9.00
N LEU A 54 21.89 -4.54 8.61
CA LEU A 54 20.64 -5.32 8.64
C LEU A 54 20.46 -6.20 9.89
N SER A 55 21.33 -6.05 10.90
CA SER A 55 21.28 -6.86 12.12
C SER A 55 19.98 -6.64 12.91
N LYS A 56 19.52 -5.39 13.03
CA LYS A 56 18.24 -5.06 13.67
C LYS A 56 17.06 -5.61 12.87
N MET A 57 17.03 -5.40 11.56
CA MET A 57 15.98 -5.93 10.67
C MET A 57 15.83 -7.45 10.77
N LYS A 58 16.94 -8.20 10.87
CA LYS A 58 16.89 -9.66 11.01
C LYS A 58 16.16 -10.07 12.30
N LYS A 59 16.47 -9.40 13.41
CA LYS A 59 15.79 -9.62 14.69
C LYS A 59 14.33 -9.18 14.63
N ALA A 60 14.07 -8.05 13.98
CA ALA A 60 12.73 -7.50 13.85
C ALA A 60 11.78 -8.46 13.12
N TYR A 61 12.21 -9.06 12.00
CA TYR A 61 11.42 -10.10 11.32
C TYR A 61 11.24 -11.38 12.15
N GLN A 62 12.24 -11.78 12.94
CA GLN A 62 12.11 -12.93 13.84
C GLN A 62 11.04 -12.69 14.91
N VAL A 63 11.02 -11.50 15.51
CA VAL A 63 10.00 -11.10 16.51
C VAL A 63 8.63 -10.96 15.86
N GLN A 64 8.53 -10.30 14.70
CA GLN A 64 7.25 -10.06 14.05
C GLN A 64 6.56 -11.37 13.64
N LYS A 65 7.34 -12.37 13.20
CA LYS A 65 6.81 -13.70 12.87
C LYS A 65 6.07 -14.37 14.04
N THR A 66 6.44 -14.09 15.29
CA THR A 66 5.76 -14.67 16.47
C THR A 66 4.54 -13.84 16.91
N LYS A 67 4.38 -12.61 16.41
CA LYS A 67 3.29 -11.70 16.75
C LYS A 67 2.14 -11.72 15.74
N LEU A 68 2.42 -12.00 14.47
CA LEU A 68 1.38 -12.16 13.45
C LEU A 68 0.46 -13.32 13.84
N PRO A 69 -0.87 -13.12 13.86
CA PRO A 69 -1.77 -14.12 14.42
C PRO A 69 -1.93 -15.31 13.47
N ASN A 70 -2.02 -16.52 14.02
CA ASN A 70 -2.15 -17.75 13.23
C ASN A 70 -3.37 -17.75 12.30
N TRP A 71 -4.50 -17.16 12.71
CA TRP A 71 -5.70 -17.07 11.86
C TRP A 71 -5.49 -16.25 10.58
N LEU A 72 -4.51 -15.35 10.59
CA LEU A 72 -4.13 -14.55 9.43
C LEU A 72 -3.08 -15.26 8.57
N MET A 73 -2.14 -15.96 9.22
CA MET A 73 -0.94 -16.53 8.58
C MET A 73 -1.04 -18.03 8.24
N ASN A 74 -2.15 -18.70 8.54
CA ASN A 74 -2.37 -20.14 8.26
C ASN A 74 -2.72 -20.46 6.79
N ASN A 75 -2.51 -19.52 5.86
CA ASN A 75 -2.88 -19.60 4.44
C ASN A 75 -4.39 -19.61 4.13
N GLU A 76 -5.27 -19.35 5.11
CA GLU A 76 -6.71 -19.16 4.84
C GLU A 76 -7.03 -17.76 4.32
N LYS A 77 -6.15 -16.78 4.59
CA LYS A 77 -6.29 -15.40 4.13
C LYS A 77 -5.25 -15.10 3.06
N GLU A 78 -5.65 -14.35 2.04
CA GLU A 78 -4.69 -13.86 1.06
C GLU A 78 -3.85 -12.75 1.68
N ILE A 79 -2.53 -12.84 1.54
CA ILE A 79 -1.60 -11.81 2.00
C ILE A 79 -0.97 -11.13 0.79
N GLN A 80 -1.15 -9.82 0.70
CA GLN A 80 -0.39 -8.94 -0.20
C GLN A 80 0.50 -8.05 0.66
N ALA A 81 1.76 -7.87 0.26
CA ALA A 81 2.70 -7.08 1.04
C ALA A 81 3.64 -6.29 0.12
N ILE A 82 3.77 -5.01 0.43
CA ILE A 82 4.88 -4.15 0.00
C ILE A 82 5.70 -3.73 1.23
N TRP A 83 6.91 -3.26 1.00
CA TRP A 83 7.75 -2.70 2.06
C TRP A 83 7.64 -1.18 2.13
N ASP A 84 8.16 -0.61 3.22
CA ASP A 84 8.54 0.80 3.27
C ASP A 84 9.94 0.97 3.88
N ASP A 85 10.36 2.16 4.29
CA ASP A 85 11.76 2.45 4.65
C ASP A 85 12.26 1.62 5.84
N HIS A 86 11.40 1.30 6.80
CA HIS A 86 11.80 0.52 7.96
C HIS A 86 12.03 -0.98 7.66
N ASP A 87 11.35 -1.50 6.64
CA ASP A 87 11.62 -2.81 6.01
C ASP A 87 12.74 -2.73 4.96
N TYR A 88 13.04 -1.54 4.45
CA TYR A 88 14.12 -1.29 3.50
C TYR A 88 15.49 -1.23 4.19
N GLY A 89 15.54 -0.77 5.44
CA GLY A 89 16.69 -0.87 6.34
C GLY A 89 17.33 0.46 6.74
N ILE A 90 16.86 1.57 6.17
CA ILE A 90 17.23 2.91 6.58
C ILE A 90 16.05 3.85 6.38
N ASN A 91 15.71 4.61 7.42
CA ASN A 91 14.63 5.60 7.39
C ASN A 91 14.82 6.59 6.22
N ASP A 92 13.75 6.90 5.49
CA ASP A 92 13.72 7.72 4.28
C ASP A 92 14.74 7.28 3.21
N GLY A 93 15.09 6.00 3.19
CA GLY A 93 16.05 5.40 2.28
C GLY A 93 15.57 5.32 0.84
N GLY A 94 16.51 5.50 -0.09
CA GLY A 94 16.27 5.34 -1.53
C GLY A 94 17.38 4.56 -2.19
N LYS A 95 17.53 4.72 -3.51
CA LYS A 95 18.43 3.95 -4.38
C LYS A 95 19.89 3.87 -3.95
N ASP A 96 20.36 4.82 -3.16
CA ASP A 96 21.75 4.91 -2.70
C ASP A 96 22.03 4.01 -1.47
N TYR A 97 21.00 3.36 -0.92
CA TYR A 97 21.18 2.42 0.18
C TYR A 97 21.94 1.17 -0.28
N LYS A 98 23.10 0.93 0.33
CA LYS A 98 24.06 -0.10 -0.10
C LYS A 98 23.56 -1.52 0.08
N LEU A 99 22.74 -1.79 1.12
CA LEU A 99 22.27 -3.14 1.45
C LEU A 99 20.84 -3.42 0.97
N LYS A 100 20.34 -2.68 -0.01
CA LYS A 100 18.96 -2.84 -0.53
C LYS A 100 18.69 -4.22 -1.14
N LYS A 101 19.71 -4.88 -1.69
CA LYS A 101 19.61 -6.24 -2.26
C LYS A 101 19.43 -7.27 -1.15
N GLU A 102 20.17 -7.13 -0.05
CA GLU A 102 20.08 -7.98 1.13
C GLU A 102 18.76 -7.76 1.86
N ALA A 103 18.32 -6.50 2.00
CA ALA A 103 17.01 -6.16 2.55
C ALA A 103 15.87 -6.81 1.74
N GLN A 104 15.92 -6.71 0.40
CA GLN A 104 14.95 -7.35 -0.49
C GLN A 104 14.89 -8.86 -0.25
N LYS A 105 16.04 -9.55 -0.14
CA LYS A 105 16.08 -10.99 0.17
C LYS A 105 15.43 -11.31 1.52
N MET A 106 15.61 -10.47 2.53
CA MET A 106 15.00 -10.65 3.85
C MET A 106 13.48 -10.45 3.81
N PHE A 107 13.01 -9.42 3.10
CA PHE A 107 11.59 -9.17 2.88
C PHE A 107 10.91 -10.35 2.17
N LEU A 108 11.47 -10.82 1.05
CA LEU A 108 10.93 -11.95 0.30
C LEU A 108 10.91 -13.23 1.14
N LYS A 109 11.95 -13.47 1.94
CA LYS A 109 12.00 -14.61 2.86
C LYS A 109 10.95 -14.52 3.95
N PHE A 110 10.72 -13.34 4.53
CA PHE A 110 9.75 -13.17 5.60
C PHE A 110 8.32 -13.47 5.12
N TRP A 111 7.97 -12.98 3.93
CA TRP A 111 6.67 -13.19 3.30
C TRP A 111 6.55 -14.52 2.53
N ASN A 112 7.55 -15.41 2.63
CA ASN A 112 7.59 -16.68 1.89
C ASN A 112 7.35 -16.53 0.38
N ILE A 113 7.86 -15.45 -0.23
CA ILE A 113 7.73 -15.24 -1.67
C ILE A 113 8.58 -16.30 -2.40
N SER A 114 7.97 -16.95 -3.40
CA SER A 114 8.62 -18.02 -4.15
C SER A 114 9.95 -17.58 -4.76
N PRO A 115 11.00 -18.43 -4.73
CA PRO A 115 12.24 -18.19 -5.49
C PRO A 115 12.02 -18.02 -7.01
N SER A 116 10.91 -18.53 -7.55
CA SER A 116 10.52 -18.34 -8.96
C SER A 116 9.73 -17.05 -9.23
N ASP A 117 9.31 -16.32 -8.20
CA ASP A 117 8.62 -15.04 -8.36
C ASP A 117 9.58 -14.02 -9.02
N PRO A 118 9.13 -13.17 -9.96
CA PRO A 118 9.98 -12.16 -10.59
C PRO A 118 10.74 -11.29 -9.58
N ARG A 119 10.16 -11.03 -8.40
CA ARG A 119 10.82 -10.27 -7.31
C ARG A 119 12.09 -10.93 -6.78
N SER A 120 12.27 -12.24 -6.96
CA SER A 120 13.48 -12.96 -6.53
C SER A 120 14.65 -12.79 -7.51
N ILE A 121 14.38 -12.38 -8.75
CA ILE A 121 15.38 -12.26 -9.82
C ILE A 121 15.55 -10.83 -10.36
N ARG A 122 14.60 -9.92 -10.09
CA ARG A 122 14.69 -8.51 -10.48
C ARG A 122 14.97 -7.59 -9.30
N GLU A 123 15.49 -6.41 -9.59
CA GLU A 123 15.61 -5.33 -8.62
C GLU A 123 14.21 -4.80 -8.24
N GLY A 124 13.97 -4.62 -6.94
CA GLY A 124 12.70 -4.10 -6.41
C GLY A 124 11.64 -5.17 -6.11
N THR A 125 10.73 -4.84 -5.18
CA THR A 125 9.68 -5.72 -4.64
C THR A 125 8.31 -5.53 -5.28
N TYR A 126 8.21 -4.71 -6.33
CA TYR A 126 6.94 -4.46 -7.04
C TYR A 126 6.38 -5.74 -7.66
N PHE A 127 5.06 -5.83 -7.84
CA PHE A 127 4.38 -7.02 -8.39
C PHE A 127 2.99 -6.71 -8.92
N LYS A 128 2.42 -7.65 -9.70
CA LYS A 128 1.03 -7.63 -10.13
C LYS A 128 0.36 -8.95 -9.80
N LYS A 129 -0.89 -8.91 -9.36
CA LYS A 129 -1.76 -10.08 -9.12
C LYS A 129 -3.14 -9.82 -9.71
N SER A 130 -3.58 -10.73 -10.56
CA SER A 130 -4.92 -10.68 -11.15
C SER A 130 -5.86 -11.61 -10.40
N LYS A 131 -7.11 -11.20 -10.22
CA LYS A 131 -8.17 -11.97 -9.59
C LYS A 131 -9.49 -11.74 -10.33
N ASN A 132 -10.39 -12.72 -10.24
CA ASN A 132 -11.79 -12.55 -10.57
C ASN A 132 -12.63 -12.59 -9.28
N ILE A 133 -13.48 -11.58 -9.09
CA ILE A 133 -14.45 -11.51 -7.99
C ILE A 133 -15.82 -11.42 -8.68
N ASP A 134 -16.60 -12.49 -8.59
CA ASP A 134 -17.96 -12.57 -9.16
C ASP A 134 -18.07 -12.14 -10.63
N GLY A 135 -17.15 -12.60 -11.49
CA GLY A 135 -17.11 -12.22 -12.90
C GLY A 135 -16.31 -10.94 -13.17
N THR A 136 -16.15 -10.07 -12.17
CA THR A 136 -15.39 -8.81 -12.29
C THR A 136 -13.88 -9.04 -12.14
N GLY A 137 -13.11 -8.64 -13.14
CA GLY A 137 -11.65 -8.69 -13.12
C GLY A 137 -11.07 -7.59 -12.21
N VAL A 138 -10.15 -7.97 -11.33
CA VAL A 138 -9.43 -7.08 -10.41
C VAL A 138 -7.93 -7.29 -10.56
N GLU A 139 -7.18 -6.21 -10.80
CA GLU A 139 -5.72 -6.21 -10.69
C GLU A 139 -5.29 -5.55 -9.39
N ILE A 140 -4.33 -6.18 -8.71
CA ILE A 140 -3.60 -5.62 -7.59
C ILE A 140 -2.18 -5.33 -8.06
N ILE A 141 -1.77 -4.07 -7.99
CA ILE A 141 -0.46 -3.58 -8.44
C ILE A 141 0.31 -3.07 -7.22
N GLY A 142 1.29 -3.84 -6.76
CA GLY A 142 2.22 -3.45 -5.71
C GLY A 142 3.36 -2.61 -6.26
N LEU A 143 3.49 -1.37 -5.81
CA LEU A 143 4.64 -0.51 -6.13
C LEU A 143 5.74 -0.66 -5.08
N ASP A 144 6.99 -0.62 -5.55
CA ASP A 144 8.17 -0.33 -4.74
C ASP A 144 8.51 1.16 -4.88
N THR A 145 8.44 1.90 -3.79
CA THR A 145 8.71 3.36 -3.73
C THR A 145 10.08 3.67 -3.11
N ARG A 146 10.89 2.63 -2.82
CA ARG A 146 12.18 2.76 -2.12
C ARG A 146 13.35 2.40 -3.01
N TYR A 147 13.31 1.24 -3.68
CA TYR A 147 14.47 0.63 -4.32
C TYR A 147 15.19 1.53 -5.34
N PHE A 148 14.40 2.29 -6.10
CA PHE A 148 14.87 3.15 -7.18
C PHE A 148 14.79 4.64 -6.85
N ARG A 149 14.18 4.98 -5.71
CA ARG A 149 13.84 6.36 -5.39
C ARG A 149 15.09 7.21 -5.21
N SER A 150 15.09 8.37 -5.84
CA SER A 150 16.15 9.37 -5.68
C SER A 150 16.09 10.02 -4.30
N LYS A 151 17.17 10.67 -3.86
CA LYS A 151 17.19 11.31 -2.54
C LYS A 151 16.06 12.34 -2.39
N LEU A 152 15.48 12.40 -1.19
CA LEU A 152 14.62 13.52 -0.79
C LEU A 152 15.47 14.79 -0.68
N ILE A 153 14.83 15.94 -0.91
CA ILE A 153 15.44 17.27 -0.78
C ILE A 153 14.83 17.95 0.44
N GLY A 154 15.64 18.73 1.17
CA GLY A 154 15.22 19.41 2.38
C GLY A 154 15.69 18.70 3.64
N LYS A 155 15.04 19.00 4.77
CA LYS A 155 15.35 18.39 6.07
C LYS A 155 14.29 17.34 6.40
N LYS A 156 14.63 16.37 7.24
CA LYS A 156 13.65 15.42 7.78
C LYS A 156 12.47 16.17 8.38
N ASN A 157 11.25 15.72 8.08
CA ASN A 157 9.98 16.35 8.46
C ASN A 157 9.73 17.76 7.86
N ALA A 158 10.51 18.17 6.86
CA ALA A 158 10.39 19.43 6.13
C ALA A 158 10.90 19.25 4.70
N TYR A 159 10.42 18.20 4.03
CA TYR A 159 10.86 17.84 2.69
C TYR A 159 10.31 18.82 1.66
N LYS A 160 11.16 19.16 0.69
CA LYS A 160 10.86 20.07 -0.42
C LYS A 160 10.66 19.30 -1.72
N PRO A 161 9.97 19.88 -2.71
CA PRO A 161 9.89 19.30 -4.04
C PRO A 161 11.27 19.11 -4.68
N ASN A 162 11.54 17.91 -5.18
CA ASN A 162 12.70 17.60 -6.01
C ASN A 162 12.33 17.77 -7.48
N MET A 163 12.70 18.92 -8.06
CA MET A 163 12.38 19.31 -9.43
C MET A 163 13.41 18.83 -10.47
N LEU A 164 14.41 18.04 -10.07
CA LEU A 164 15.42 17.56 -11.01
C LEU A 164 14.79 16.63 -12.06
N PRO A 165 15.03 16.82 -13.37
CA PRO A 165 14.40 16.01 -14.41
C PRO A 165 14.66 14.50 -14.34
N LYS A 166 15.77 14.10 -13.69
CA LYS A 166 16.15 12.69 -13.47
C LYS A 166 15.78 12.16 -12.08
N ALA A 167 15.16 12.97 -11.23
CA ALA A 167 14.66 12.48 -9.95
C ALA A 167 13.49 11.53 -10.22
N THR A 168 13.51 10.38 -9.55
CA THR A 168 12.55 9.31 -9.79
C THR A 168 12.13 8.65 -8.49
N ILE A 169 10.92 8.09 -8.42
CA ILE A 169 10.48 7.19 -7.35
C ILE A 169 10.62 5.75 -7.81
N LEU A 170 10.00 5.40 -8.94
CA LEU A 170 9.94 4.02 -9.44
C LEU A 170 11.19 3.63 -10.25
N GLY A 171 11.93 4.59 -10.80
CA GLY A 171 12.99 4.30 -11.75
C GLY A 171 12.48 3.75 -13.07
N GLN A 172 13.38 3.67 -14.05
CA GLN A 172 13.01 3.39 -15.44
C GLN A 172 12.35 2.01 -15.64
N GLU A 173 12.88 0.98 -14.99
CA GLU A 173 12.42 -0.40 -15.23
C GLU A 173 11.05 -0.67 -14.62
N GLN A 174 10.81 -0.20 -13.40
CA GLN A 174 9.48 -0.31 -12.79
C GLN A 174 8.45 0.59 -13.50
N TRP A 175 8.84 1.77 -14.01
CA TRP A 175 7.96 2.59 -14.84
C TRP A 175 7.50 1.86 -16.10
N LYS A 176 8.45 1.30 -16.88
CA LYS A 176 8.12 0.50 -18.08
C LYS A 176 7.19 -0.67 -17.73
N TRP A 177 7.46 -1.32 -16.60
CA TRP A 177 6.64 -2.43 -16.12
C TRP A 177 5.23 -1.98 -15.71
N LEU A 178 5.10 -0.84 -15.02
CA LEU A 178 3.83 -0.29 -14.55
C LEU A 178 2.96 0.13 -15.74
N GLU A 179 3.53 0.86 -16.70
CA GLU A 179 2.82 1.29 -17.91
C GLU A 179 2.29 0.09 -18.70
N ARG A 180 3.11 -0.95 -18.88
CA ARG A 180 2.66 -2.21 -19.50
C ARG A 180 1.55 -2.89 -18.68
N SER A 181 1.72 -2.96 -17.37
CA SER A 181 0.76 -3.61 -16.46
C SER A 181 -0.62 -2.95 -16.50
N MET A 182 -0.65 -1.61 -16.54
CA MET A 182 -1.86 -0.80 -16.66
C MET A 182 -2.51 -0.89 -18.04
N ASN A 183 -1.70 -0.88 -19.11
CA ASN A 183 -2.23 -0.87 -20.49
C ASN A 183 -2.68 -2.25 -20.99
N GLN A 184 -2.16 -3.33 -20.42
CA GLN A 184 -2.44 -4.70 -20.87
C GLN A 184 -3.50 -5.41 -20.01
N THR A 185 -4.10 -4.75 -19.03
CA THR A 185 -5.14 -5.38 -18.21
C THR A 185 -6.52 -5.18 -18.79
N ASN A 186 -7.31 -6.26 -18.78
CA ASN A 186 -8.75 -6.26 -19.07
C ASN A 186 -9.59 -6.19 -17.78
N SER A 187 -8.96 -6.02 -16.62
CA SER A 187 -9.68 -5.87 -15.36
C SER A 187 -10.36 -4.51 -15.29
N SER A 188 -11.60 -4.51 -14.80
CA SER A 188 -12.39 -3.29 -14.61
C SER A 188 -12.02 -2.57 -13.31
N ILE A 189 -11.38 -3.25 -12.36
CA ILE A 189 -10.89 -2.66 -11.10
C ILE A 189 -9.36 -2.77 -11.05
N ILE A 190 -8.69 -1.68 -10.69
CA ILE A 190 -7.26 -1.65 -10.38
C ILE A 190 -7.04 -1.10 -8.97
N ILE A 191 -6.37 -1.89 -8.13
CA ILE A 191 -5.95 -1.51 -6.79
C ILE A 191 -4.44 -1.29 -6.80
N ILE A 192 -3.99 -0.06 -6.57
CA ILE A 192 -2.57 0.30 -6.55
C ILE A 192 -2.11 0.44 -5.11
N LEU A 193 -1.08 -0.31 -4.73
CA LEU A 193 -0.48 -0.25 -3.39
C LEU A 193 0.76 0.62 -3.48
N SER A 194 0.78 1.73 -2.75
CA SER A 194 1.93 2.64 -2.65
C SER A 194 2.26 2.83 -1.18
N SER A 195 3.50 2.60 -0.75
CA SER A 195 3.82 2.73 0.68
C SER A 195 3.68 4.16 1.20
N ILE A 196 3.92 5.15 0.34
CA ILE A 196 3.76 6.58 0.62
C ILE A 196 2.54 7.17 -0.11
N GLN A 197 1.98 8.26 0.42
CA GLN A 197 0.75 8.86 -0.12
C GLN A 197 0.92 9.45 -1.53
N VAL A 198 -0.07 9.23 -2.40
CA VAL A 198 -0.08 9.70 -3.80
C VAL A 198 -0.73 11.08 -3.93
N LEU A 199 -1.94 11.24 -3.41
CA LEU A 199 -2.77 12.43 -3.56
C LEU A 199 -2.37 13.55 -2.62
N ALA A 200 -1.98 13.25 -1.38
CA ALA A 200 -1.61 14.27 -0.40
C ALA A 200 -0.50 15.23 -0.91
N THR A 201 -0.61 16.50 -0.52
CA THR A 201 0.28 17.60 -0.93
C THR A 201 0.73 18.49 0.22
N ASP A 202 -0.08 18.66 1.27
CA ASP A 202 0.16 19.72 2.27
C ASP A 202 1.14 19.35 3.38
N HIS A 203 1.09 18.14 3.93
CA HIS A 203 1.94 17.76 5.07
C HIS A 203 3.43 17.76 4.69
N PRO A 204 4.39 18.01 5.61
CA PRO A 204 5.80 18.22 5.25
C PRO A 204 6.63 16.94 5.09
N TYR A 205 6.05 15.79 5.41
CA TYR A 205 6.69 14.46 5.35
C TYR A 205 6.78 13.89 3.92
N GLU A 206 7.32 12.68 3.81
CA GLU A 206 7.52 11.99 2.54
C GLU A 206 6.18 11.62 1.88
N LYS A 207 6.11 11.82 0.57
CA LYS A 207 4.94 11.59 -0.30
C LYS A 207 5.36 11.71 -1.76
N TRP A 208 4.49 11.29 -2.68
CA TRP A 208 4.70 11.47 -4.11
C TRP A 208 4.88 12.94 -4.51
N ALA A 209 4.22 13.89 -3.82
CA ALA A 209 4.37 15.31 -4.09
C ALA A 209 5.78 15.87 -3.82
N ASN A 210 6.66 15.11 -3.14
CA ASN A 210 8.09 15.45 -3.09
C ASN A 210 8.81 15.24 -4.42
N PHE A 211 8.22 14.53 -5.39
CA PHE A 211 8.74 14.33 -6.75
C PHE A 211 7.67 14.73 -7.79
N PRO A 212 7.43 16.04 -8.00
CA PRO A 212 6.27 16.49 -8.78
C PRO A 212 6.18 15.95 -10.21
N LEU A 213 7.32 15.77 -10.88
CA LEU A 213 7.35 15.22 -12.24
C LEU A 213 6.94 13.74 -12.28
N GLU A 214 7.35 12.95 -11.29
CA GLU A 214 6.96 11.55 -11.15
C GLU A 214 5.50 11.40 -10.74
N ARG A 215 5.04 12.24 -9.79
CA ARG A 215 3.62 12.30 -9.41
C ARG A 215 2.75 12.66 -10.59
N LYS A 216 3.12 13.67 -11.38
CA LYS A 216 2.38 14.04 -12.60
C LYS A 216 2.31 12.88 -13.58
N ARG A 217 3.41 12.15 -13.79
CA ARG A 217 3.42 10.96 -14.66
C ARG A 217 2.47 9.88 -14.14
N LEU A 218 2.45 9.60 -12.83
CA LEU A 218 1.55 8.61 -12.24
C LEU A 218 0.09 9.04 -12.37
N LEU A 219 -0.24 10.28 -12.02
CA LEU A 219 -1.59 10.81 -12.11
C LEU A 219 -2.10 10.79 -13.55
N ASN A 220 -1.27 11.12 -14.54
CA ASN A 220 -1.66 11.02 -15.94
C ASN A 220 -1.92 9.57 -16.37
N LEU A 221 -1.10 8.61 -15.94
CA LEU A 221 -1.33 7.19 -16.24
C LEU A 221 -2.63 6.67 -15.61
N ILE A 222 -2.91 7.08 -14.38
CA ILE A 222 -4.15 6.74 -13.67
C ILE A 222 -5.36 7.41 -14.35
N SER A 223 -5.28 8.68 -14.70
CA SER A 223 -6.37 9.42 -15.36
C SER A 223 -6.70 8.86 -16.75
N LEU A 224 -5.70 8.35 -17.49
CA LEU A 224 -5.97 7.66 -18.74
C LEU A 224 -6.73 6.35 -18.53
N ALA A 225 -6.39 5.58 -17.48
CA ALA A 225 -7.02 4.31 -17.16
C ALA A 225 -8.38 4.48 -16.45
N SER A 226 -8.63 5.59 -15.74
CA SER A 226 -9.90 5.85 -15.05
C SER A 226 -11.08 6.08 -16.00
N ASN A 227 -10.81 6.34 -17.29
CA ASN A 227 -11.86 6.49 -18.31
C ASN A 227 -12.73 5.24 -18.46
N ASP A 228 -12.18 4.06 -18.21
CA ASP A 228 -12.89 2.78 -18.36
C ASP A 228 -12.70 1.81 -17.19
N LYS A 229 -11.94 2.21 -16.15
CA LYS A 229 -11.65 1.37 -14.98
C LYS A 229 -11.89 2.13 -13.69
N SER A 230 -12.34 1.41 -12.66
CA SER A 230 -12.39 1.91 -11.30
C SER A 230 -11.03 1.73 -10.62
N ILE A 231 -10.43 2.83 -10.17
CA ILE A 231 -9.09 2.81 -9.57
C ILE A 231 -9.19 3.17 -8.08
N VAL A 232 -8.52 2.38 -7.26
CA VAL A 232 -8.33 2.66 -5.82
C VAL A 232 -6.85 2.61 -5.49
N VAL A 233 -6.35 3.63 -4.81
CA VAL A 233 -5.00 3.63 -4.25
C VAL A 233 -5.08 3.34 -2.75
N VAL A 234 -4.17 2.51 -2.26
CA VAL A 234 -4.04 2.22 -0.83
C VAL A 234 -2.62 2.58 -0.37
N SER A 235 -2.49 3.31 0.75
CA SER A 235 -1.21 3.85 1.21
C SER A 235 -0.94 3.82 2.72
N GLY A 236 0.33 3.98 3.10
CA GLY A 236 0.85 3.82 4.47
C GLY A 236 1.72 4.99 4.94
N ASP A 237 2.85 4.70 5.63
CA ASP A 237 3.92 5.60 6.12
C ASP A 237 3.52 6.61 7.22
N ARG A 238 2.31 7.17 7.15
CA ARG A 238 2.02 8.45 7.81
C ARG A 238 1.81 8.41 9.32
N HIS A 239 1.67 7.22 9.90
CA HIS A 239 1.16 7.00 11.26
C HIS A 239 -0.21 7.66 11.52
N ARG A 240 -0.93 8.04 10.45
CA ARG A 240 -2.31 8.54 10.47
C ARG A 240 -3.08 7.99 9.26
N ALA A 241 -4.38 7.82 9.43
CA ALA A 241 -5.27 7.43 8.35
C ALA A 241 -6.01 8.64 7.76
N GLY A 242 -6.48 8.50 6.52
CA GLY A 242 -7.28 9.49 5.82
C GLY A 242 -7.77 8.95 4.48
N ILE A 243 -8.87 9.50 3.98
CA ILE A 243 -9.40 9.18 2.65
C ILE A 243 -9.24 10.43 1.80
N TYR A 244 -8.66 10.29 0.62
CA TYR A 244 -8.43 11.37 -0.33
C TYR A 244 -9.11 11.02 -1.65
N LYS A 245 -9.52 12.03 -2.40
CA LYS A 245 -10.18 11.85 -3.69
C LYS A 245 -9.84 12.98 -4.65
N ASN A 246 -9.59 12.60 -5.90
CA ASN A 246 -9.68 13.51 -7.04
C ASN A 246 -10.78 13.01 -8.00
N ASP A 247 -10.85 13.59 -9.19
CA ASP A 247 -11.86 13.20 -10.19
C ASP A 247 -11.65 11.78 -10.73
N ASP A 248 -10.42 11.25 -10.69
CA ASP A 248 -10.05 9.98 -11.32
C ASP A 248 -10.10 8.77 -10.37
N PHE A 249 -9.76 8.96 -9.09
CA PHE A 249 -9.64 7.85 -8.14
C PHE A 249 -9.75 8.28 -6.67
N VAL A 250 -9.92 7.27 -5.82
CA VAL A 250 -9.91 7.41 -4.36
C VAL A 250 -8.64 6.77 -3.81
N GLU A 251 -8.00 7.45 -2.85
CA GLU A 251 -6.90 6.93 -2.06
C GLU A 251 -7.34 6.75 -0.60
N ILE A 252 -7.13 5.57 -0.03
CA ILE A 252 -7.22 5.34 1.41
C ILE A 252 -5.83 5.14 2.00
N THR A 253 -5.45 6.02 2.92
CA THR A 253 -4.25 5.86 3.75
C THR A 253 -4.66 5.20 5.06
N ALA A 254 -4.04 4.06 5.41
CA ALA A 254 -4.25 3.37 6.68
C ALA A 254 -2.91 3.15 7.39
N SER A 255 -2.66 4.00 8.36
CA SER A 255 -1.45 4.02 9.15
C SER A 255 -1.84 4.64 10.50
N SER A 256 -1.59 4.09 11.66
CA SER A 256 -0.76 2.93 11.96
C SER A 256 -1.56 1.78 12.57
N LEU A 257 -1.11 0.55 12.33
CA LEU A 257 -1.63 -0.64 13.01
C LEU A 257 -1.28 -0.68 14.50
N ASN A 258 -0.16 -0.09 14.94
CA ASN A 258 0.15 0.05 16.38
C ASN A 258 1.14 1.17 16.75
N LYS A 259 1.48 2.06 15.81
CA LYS A 259 2.46 3.14 16.00
C LYS A 259 1.86 4.52 15.70
N PRO A 260 0.92 5.00 16.54
CA PRO A 260 0.14 6.20 16.24
C PRO A 260 1.01 7.44 16.06
N GLY A 261 0.50 8.38 15.27
CA GLY A 261 1.19 9.60 14.87
C GLY A 261 0.98 10.75 15.86
N SER A 262 1.46 11.93 15.45
CA SER A 262 1.19 13.17 16.18
C SER A 262 -0.30 13.49 16.17
N LYS A 263 -0.81 14.04 17.29
CA LYS A 263 -2.20 14.50 17.42
C LYS A 263 -2.49 15.81 16.66
N ASN A 264 -1.49 16.40 16.00
CA ASN A 264 -1.68 17.60 15.20
C ASN A 264 -2.67 17.33 14.06
N SER A 265 -3.60 18.26 13.88
CA SER A 265 -4.50 18.28 12.72
C SER A 265 -3.70 18.49 11.44
N GLU A 266 -4.01 17.68 10.45
CA GLU A 266 -3.54 17.84 9.07
C GLU A 266 -4.78 17.93 8.17
N SER A 267 -4.72 18.82 7.18
CA SER A 267 -5.73 18.99 6.15
C SER A 267 -5.06 18.92 4.79
N ASP A 268 -5.84 18.65 3.76
CA ASP A 268 -5.43 18.74 2.36
C ASP A 268 -6.68 19.06 1.53
N GLN A 269 -6.53 19.75 0.40
CA GLN A 269 -7.66 20.07 -0.48
C GLN A 269 -8.37 18.80 -1.00
N LEU A 270 -7.65 17.69 -1.13
CA LEU A 270 -8.18 16.41 -1.62
C LEU A 270 -8.68 15.50 -0.49
N LEU A 271 -8.54 15.90 0.77
CA LEU A 271 -8.97 15.11 1.94
C LEU A 271 -10.49 15.10 2.06
N ILE A 272 -11.07 13.91 2.17
CA ILE A 272 -12.48 13.72 2.52
C ILE A 272 -12.58 13.63 4.05
N GLY A 273 -13.10 14.68 4.67
CA GLY A 273 -13.34 14.73 6.11
C GLY A 273 -12.09 15.07 6.91
N SER A 274 -11.56 14.13 7.68
CA SER A 274 -10.44 14.36 8.61
C SER A 274 -9.43 13.22 8.57
N THR A 275 -8.22 13.49 9.05
CA THR A 275 -7.23 12.45 9.33
C THR A 275 -7.36 11.89 10.75
N PHE A 276 -6.97 10.65 10.96
CA PHE A 276 -7.08 9.95 12.24
C PHE A 276 -5.69 9.45 12.69
N PRO A 277 -5.03 10.12 13.66
CA PRO A 277 -3.67 9.79 14.10
C PRO A 277 -3.62 8.64 15.11
N GLU A 278 -4.76 8.16 15.57
CA GLU A 278 -4.87 7.01 16.48
C GLU A 278 -4.61 5.69 15.76
N THR A 279 -4.39 4.62 16.54
CA THR A 279 -4.28 3.27 15.98
C THR A 279 -5.51 2.91 15.16
N ASN A 280 -5.29 2.51 13.91
CA ASN A 280 -6.35 2.25 12.94
C ASN A 280 -5.97 1.14 11.95
N TYR A 281 -6.96 0.70 11.20
CA TYR A 281 -6.80 -0.09 9.98
C TYR A 281 -7.82 0.38 8.95
N GLY A 282 -7.57 0.08 7.67
CA GLY A 282 -8.52 0.30 6.60
C GLY A 282 -9.25 -0.99 6.21
N ILE A 283 -10.44 -0.85 5.67
CA ILE A 283 -11.17 -1.89 4.94
C ILE A 283 -11.34 -1.43 3.50
N LEU A 284 -11.14 -2.36 2.57
CA LEU A 284 -11.47 -2.25 1.16
C LEU A 284 -12.44 -3.40 0.85
N ASP A 285 -13.71 -3.08 0.69
CA ASP A 285 -14.79 -4.03 0.43
C ASP A 285 -15.25 -3.92 -1.02
N ILE A 286 -15.08 -4.98 -1.80
CA ILE A 286 -15.38 -5.03 -3.23
C ILE A 286 -16.64 -5.87 -3.39
N GLU A 287 -17.74 -5.24 -3.80
CA GLU A 287 -19.07 -5.87 -3.91
C GLU A 287 -19.62 -5.71 -5.34
N PRO A 288 -19.14 -6.49 -6.34
CA PRO A 288 -19.51 -6.29 -7.74
C PRO A 288 -21.01 -6.38 -8.03
N LYS A 289 -21.74 -7.31 -7.39
CA LYS A 289 -23.22 -7.40 -7.51
C LYS A 289 -23.98 -6.16 -7.06
N LYS A 290 -23.36 -5.36 -6.20
CA LYS A 290 -23.90 -4.09 -5.72
C LYS A 290 -23.31 -2.90 -6.48
N SER A 291 -22.53 -3.17 -7.52
CA SER A 291 -21.82 -2.20 -8.35
C SER A 291 -21.04 -1.17 -7.52
N LYS A 292 -20.33 -1.61 -6.47
CA LYS A 292 -19.59 -0.68 -5.62
C LYS A 292 -18.33 -1.26 -4.98
N ILE A 293 -17.42 -0.35 -4.65
CA ILE A 293 -16.31 -0.56 -3.71
C ILE A 293 -16.53 0.39 -2.53
N THR A 294 -16.37 -0.10 -1.31
CA THR A 294 -16.38 0.75 -0.11
C THR A 294 -15.01 0.73 0.56
N VAL A 295 -14.46 1.92 0.82
CA VAL A 295 -13.28 2.09 1.66
C VAL A 295 -13.68 2.68 3.00
N SER A 296 -13.15 2.16 4.10
CA SER A 296 -13.43 2.69 5.44
C SER A 296 -12.22 2.61 6.35
N ILE A 297 -12.12 3.57 7.28
CA ILE A 297 -11.10 3.62 8.32
C ILE A 297 -11.76 3.21 9.63
N HIS A 298 -11.13 2.30 10.36
CA HIS A 298 -11.61 1.79 11.63
C HIS A 298 -10.56 2.02 12.72
N ASN A 299 -10.99 2.40 13.92
CA ASN A 299 -10.08 2.54 15.06
C ASN A 299 -9.73 1.17 15.70
N LEU A 300 -8.96 1.21 16.78
CA LEU A 300 -8.58 0.02 17.55
C LEU A 300 -9.75 -0.88 17.95
N ASN A 301 -10.94 -0.32 18.21
CA ASN A 301 -12.12 -1.05 18.65
C ASN A 301 -13.01 -1.52 17.49
N GLY A 302 -12.61 -1.27 16.25
CA GLY A 302 -13.38 -1.60 15.04
C GLY A 302 -14.50 -0.61 14.71
N LEU A 303 -14.56 0.54 15.40
CA LEU A 303 -15.52 1.60 15.08
C LEU A 303 -15.09 2.30 13.79
N VAL A 304 -16.03 2.46 12.86
CA VAL A 304 -15.83 3.22 11.63
C VAL A 304 -15.65 4.69 11.97
N LEU A 305 -14.50 5.24 11.59
CA LEU A 305 -14.15 6.66 11.74
C LEU A 305 -14.53 7.48 10.51
N ASN A 306 -14.39 6.89 9.32
CA ASN A 306 -14.73 7.51 8.04
C ASN A 306 -14.95 6.42 6.99
N SER A 307 -15.76 6.69 5.98
CA SER A 307 -15.94 5.81 4.83
C SER A 307 -16.25 6.58 3.56
N HIS A 308 -15.98 5.95 2.42
CA HIS A 308 -16.37 6.44 1.11
C HIS A 308 -16.74 5.28 0.19
N THR A 309 -17.79 5.47 -0.60
CA THR A 309 -18.26 4.49 -1.58
C THR A 309 -17.93 4.98 -2.99
N ILE A 310 -17.42 4.06 -3.80
CA ILE A 310 -17.06 4.23 -5.20
C ILE A 310 -18.03 3.37 -5.99
N GLU A 311 -18.83 3.99 -6.84
CA GLU A 311 -19.71 3.26 -7.75
C GLU A 311 -18.87 2.66 -8.88
N LEU A 312 -19.06 1.37 -9.14
CA LEU A 312 -18.48 0.68 -10.28
C LEU A 312 -19.34 0.95 -11.51
N PRO A 313 -18.74 1.15 -12.70
CA PRO A 313 -19.52 1.25 -13.92
C PRO A 313 -20.32 -0.04 -14.12
N LEU A 314 -21.60 0.10 -14.49
CA LEU A 314 -22.43 -1.03 -14.87
C LEU A 314 -21.75 -1.78 -16.02
N GLU A 315 -21.65 -3.10 -15.92
CA GLU A 315 -21.16 -3.91 -17.04
C GLU A 315 -22.05 -3.62 -18.25
N LYS A 316 -21.44 -3.14 -19.33
CA LYS A 316 -22.12 -3.04 -20.62
C LYS A 316 -22.40 -4.47 -21.05
N THR A 317 -23.62 -4.95 -20.83
CA THR A 317 -24.09 -6.19 -21.43
C THR A 317 -23.97 -6.01 -22.94
N GLU A 318 -23.06 -6.75 -23.57
CA GLU A 318 -23.03 -6.88 -25.03
C GLU A 318 -24.40 -7.40 -25.46
N ALA A 319 -25.10 -6.60 -26.27
CA ALA A 319 -26.39 -6.93 -26.87
C ALA A 319 -26.20 -7.82 -28.10
#